data_AF-A0A5J4R423-F1
#
_entry.id   AF-A0A5J4R423-F1
#
_cell.length_a   1.000
_cell.length_b   1.000
_cell.length_c   1.000
_cell.angle_alpha   90.00
_cell.angle_beta   90.00
_cell.angle_gamma   90.00
#
_symmetry.space_group_name_H-M   'P 1'
#
loop_
_entity.id
_entity.type
_entity.pdbx_description
1 polymer ?
#
loop_
_entity_poly.entity_id
_entity_poly.type
_entity_poly.pdbx_seq_one_letter_code
_entity_poly.pdbx_strand_id
1 'polypeptide(L)' 'LEKADTLKNMNLPKGTLVMIVKRKSKFLVPNGTLKLHAGDKLLLISEKENEVKSEE' A
#
# COMPACT_ATOMS: atom_id res chain seq x y z
N LEU A 1 -23.35 6.26 1.51
CA LEU A 1 -22.17 6.05 2.39
C LEU A 1 -21.08 5.41 1.55
N GLU A 2 -20.15 6.25 1.11
CA GLU A 2 -19.12 5.98 0.11
C GLU A 2 -18.25 4.77 0.52
N LYS A 3 -18.10 3.80 -0.39
CA LYS A 3 -17.17 2.68 -0.22
C LYS A 3 -15.75 3.25 -0.27
N ALA A 4 -15.17 3.54 0.90
CA ALA A 4 -13.74 3.77 1.01
C ALA A 4 -13.01 2.43 0.90
N ASP A 5 -12.05 2.33 -0.02
CA ASP A 5 -11.20 1.15 -0.14
C ASP A 5 -10.26 1.05 1.06
N THR A 6 -10.24 -0.13 1.69
CA THR A 6 -9.23 -0.45 2.70
C THR A 6 -7.91 -0.77 2.00
N LEU A 7 -6.79 -0.50 2.66
CA LEU A 7 -5.46 -0.80 2.12
C LEU A 7 -5.33 -2.26 1.62
N LYS A 8 -5.90 -3.22 2.35
CA LYS A 8 -5.92 -4.65 1.99
C LYS A 8 -6.65 -4.97 0.68
N ASN A 9 -7.50 -4.07 0.18
CA ASN A 9 -8.28 -4.26 -1.05
C ASN A 9 -7.62 -3.54 -2.24
N MET A 10 -6.50 -2.84 -2.03
CA MET A 10 -5.77 -2.21 -3.13
C MET A 10 -5.06 -3.28 -3.96
N ASN A 11 -5.13 -3.14 -5.28
CA ASN A 11 -4.37 -3.99 -6.20
C ASN A 11 -2.92 -3.47 -6.29
N LEU A 12 -2.09 -3.81 -5.30
CA LEU A 12 -0.67 -3.47 -5.26
C LEU A 12 0.18 -4.62 -5.85
N PRO A 13 1.34 -4.32 -6.46
CA PRO A 13 2.26 -5.36 -6.89
C PRO A 13 2.68 -6.27 -5.74
N LYS A 14 2.93 -7.55 -6.03
CA LYS A 14 3.51 -8.47 -5.05
C LYS A 14 4.85 -7.92 -4.54
N GLY A 15 5.15 -8.19 -3.27
CA GLY A 15 6.34 -7.63 -2.62
C GLY A 15 6.25 -6.13 -2.29
N THR A 16 5.05 -5.52 -2.38
CA THR A 16 4.83 -4.12 -1.96
C THR A 16 4.33 -4.06 -0.52
N LEU A 17 5.08 -3.36 0.34
CA LEU A 17 4.72 -3.04 1.72
C LEU A 17 4.37 -1.56 1.84
N VAL A 18 3.19 -1.28 2.41
CA VAL A 18 2.82 0.09 2.79
C VAL A 18 3.30 0.33 4.21
N MET A 19 4.22 1.28 4.38
CA MET A 19 4.78 1.59 5.69
C MET A 19 3.99 2.66 6.44
N ILE A 20 3.58 3.74 5.76
CA ILE A 20 2.98 4.91 6.41
C ILE A 20 1.93 5.54 5.50
N VAL A 21 0.83 5.99 6.09
CA VAL A 21 -0.15 6.88 5.45
C VAL A 21 -0.04 8.28 6.04
N LYS A 22 0.29 9.28 5.21
CA LYS A 22 0.25 10.69 5.58
C LYS A 22 -1.11 11.27 5.19
N ARG A 23 -1.88 11.68 6.20
CA ARG A 23 -3.16 12.38 6.04
C ARG A 23 -3.05 13.77 6.62
N LYS A 24 -3.10 14.79 5.75
CA LYS A 24 -2.85 16.19 6.14
C LYS A 24 -1.48 16.30 6.84
N SER A 25 -1.46 16.67 8.12
CA SER A 25 -0.25 16.82 8.93
C SER A 25 0.03 15.62 9.86
N LYS A 26 -0.70 14.51 9.72
CA LYS A 26 -0.55 13.32 10.57
C LYS A 26 0.05 12.15 9.78
N PHE A 27 0.86 11.35 10.47
CA PHE A 27 1.36 10.07 9.98
C PHE A 27 0.63 8.94 10.71
N LEU A 28 0.09 8.00 9.96
CA LEU A 28 -0.68 6.86 10.44
C LEU A 28 0.07 5.58 10.07
N VAL A 29 0.25 4.69 11.05
CA VAL A 29 0.72 3.32 10.77
C VAL A 29 -0.46 2.55 10.16
N PRO A 30 -0.32 2.03 8.94
CA PRO A 30 -1.38 1.25 8.31
C PRO A 30 -1.60 -0.05 9.08
N ASN A 31 -2.86 -0.32 9.39
CA ASN A 31 -3.33 -1.65 9.74
C ASN A 31 -4.28 -2.13 8.62
N GLY A 32 -4.52 -3.44 8.53
CA GLY A 32 -5.34 -4.01 7.44
C GLY A 32 -6.79 -3.50 7.38
N THR A 33 -7.27 -2.78 8.41
CA THR A 33 -8.61 -2.19 8.48
C THR A 33 -8.61 -0.69 8.20
N LEU A 34 -7.46 -0.06 7.99
CA LEU A 34 -7.35 1.36 7.70
C LEU A 34 -8.05 1.67 6.38
N LYS A 35 -9.05 2.54 6.47
CA LYS A 35 -9.75 3.10 5.31
C LYS A 35 -8.95 4.27 4.73
N LEU A 36 -8.72 4.21 3.43
CA LEU A 36 -8.08 5.29 2.69
C LEU A 36 -9.11 6.33 2.29
N HIS A 37 -8.67 7.57 2.23
CA HIS A 37 -9.47 8.70 1.79
C HIS A 37 -8.71 9.46 0.71
N ALA A 38 -9.45 10.11 -0.20
CA ALA A 38 -8.85 10.96 -1.21
C ALA A 38 -7.92 12.02 -0.57
N GLY A 39 -6.73 12.19 -1.13
CA GLY A 39 -5.70 13.08 -0.61
C GLY A 39 -4.73 12.46 0.40
N ASP A 40 -4.93 11.20 0.79
CA ASP A 40 -3.92 10.43 1.50
C ASP A 40 -2.66 10.25 0.64
N LYS A 41 -1.50 10.35 1.28
CA LYS A 41 -0.20 10.04 0.67
C LYS A 41 0.36 8.78 1.30
N LEU A 42 0.77 7.82 0.48
CA LEU A 42 1.28 6.53 0.92
C LEU A 42 2.80 6.48 0.73
N LEU A 43 3.52 6.03 1.75
CA LEU A 43 4.91 5.59 1.61
C LEU A 43 4.91 4.07 1.41
N LEU A 44 5.45 3.65 0.26
CA LEU A 44 5.50 2.26 -0.17
C LEU A 44 6.96 1.85 -0.36
N ILE A 45 7.28 0.61 0.01
CA ILE A 45 8.51 -0.07 -0.41
C ILE A 45 8.06 -1.26 -1.25
N SER A 46 8.64 -1.43 -2.42
CA SER A 46 8.42 -2.61 -3.24
C SER A 46 9.75 -3.29 -3.45
N GLU A 47 9.78 -4.60 -3.23
CA GLU A 47 10.87 -5.42 -3.71
C GLU A 47 10.81 -5.44 -5.25
N LYS A 48 11.97 -5.26 -5.88
CA LYS A 48 12.07 -5.47 -7.31
C LYS A 48 11.98 -6.97 -7.52
N GLU A 49 11.02 -7.44 -8.33
CA GLU A 49 11.02 -8.85 -8.74
C GLU A 49 12.37 -9.13 -9.40
N ASN A 50 13.20 -9.91 -8.71
CA ASN A 50 14.32 -10.55 -9.36
C ASN A 50 13.67 -11.62 -10.22
N GLU A 51 13.63 -11.39 -11.53
CA GLU A 51 13.32 -12.45 -12.49
C GLU A 51 14.26 -13.61 -12.16
N VAL A 52 13.75 -14.63 -11.47
CA VAL A 52 14.41 -15.93 -11.40
C VAL A 52 14.33 -16.42 -12.83
N LYS A 53 15.40 -16.18 -13.61
CA LYS A 53 15.56 -16.80 -14.91
C LYS A 53 15.48 -18.30 -14.65
N SER A 54 14.39 -18.92 -15.05
CA SER A 54 14.32 -20.36 -15.19
C SER A 54 15.40 -20.74 -16.20
N GLU A 55 16.50 -21.29 -15.72
CA GLU A 55 17.47 -21.97 -16.57
C GLU A 55 16.78 -23.24 -17.08
N GLU A 56 16.59 -23.31 -18.40
CA GLU A 56 16.17 -24.53 -19.13
C GLU A 56 17.33 -25.52 -19.26
#